data_AF-A0A3Q2Q120-F1
#
_entry.id   AF-A0A3Q2Q120-F1
#
_cell.length_a   1.000
_cell.length_b   1.000
_cell.length_c   1.000
_cell.angle_alpha   90.00
_cell.angle_beta   90.00
_cell.angle_gamma   90.00
#
_symmetry.space_group_name_H-M   'P 1'
#
loop_
_entity.id
_entity.type
_entity.pdbx_description
1 polymer ?
#
loop_
_entity_poly.entity_id
_entity_poly.type
_entity_poly.pdbx_seq_one_letter_code
_entity_poly.pdbx_strand_id
1 'polypeptide(L)'
;MLHASNYSLVLLIQLSLLSFDLFVNSFSELLRTEPAVQLVLFIMQDICILFNMIIILLMLFNTYVFQVGLVAILLERFRALLMLSTLYLTFSIILHSWLMNLRWLNTNRYVWTDGLQVLFVFQRSASVLYYYFYKRTSEYLGDPRLYEDSPWLREVFARSRQ
;
A
#
# COMPACT_ATOMS: atom_id res chain seq x y z
N MET A 1 -6.90 4.54 23.01
CA MET A 1 -5.91 3.45 23.07
C MET A 1 -6.45 2.27 22.29
N LEU A 2 -5.78 1.83 21.21
CA LEU A 2 -6.15 0.58 20.54
C LEU A 2 -5.81 -0.59 21.49
N HIS A 3 -6.81 -1.25 22.04
CA HIS A 3 -6.59 -2.55 22.71
C HIS A 3 -6.00 -3.54 21.70
N ALA A 4 -5.08 -4.41 22.13
CA ALA A 4 -4.37 -5.37 21.26
C ALA A 4 -5.29 -6.21 20.34
N SER A 5 -6.51 -6.52 20.80
CA SER A 5 -7.56 -7.17 19.99
C SER A 5 -7.96 -6.35 18.75
N ASN A 6 -8.13 -5.03 18.91
CA ASN A 6 -8.50 -4.13 17.82
C ASN A 6 -7.38 -4.00 16.79
N TYR A 7 -6.12 -4.00 17.25
CA TYR A 7 -4.97 -3.94 16.35
C TYR A 7 -4.83 -5.24 15.53
N SER A 8 -5.07 -6.40 16.14
CA SER A 8 -5.09 -7.68 15.42
C SER A 8 -6.12 -7.70 14.29
N LEU A 9 -7.29 -7.10 14.50
CA LEU A 9 -8.34 -6.98 13.48
C LEU A 9 -7.88 -6.08 12.33
N VAL A 10 -7.30 -4.91 12.63
CA VAL A 10 -6.76 -4.01 11.61
C VAL A 10 -5.70 -4.71 10.77
N LEU A 11 -4.78 -5.44 11.40
CA LEU A 11 -3.73 -6.20 10.70
C LEU A 11 -4.32 -7.30 9.82
N LEU A 12 -5.37 -8.00 10.27
CA LEU A 12 -6.08 -8.99 9.47
C LEU A 12 -6.72 -8.38 8.21
N ILE A 13 -7.37 -7.20 8.35
CA ILE A 13 -7.93 -6.47 7.21
C ILE A 13 -6.81 -6.11 6.23
N GLN A 14 -5.71 -5.53 6.71
CA GLN A 14 -4.58 -5.15 5.87
C GLN A 14 -3.98 -6.35 5.11
N LEU A 15 -3.80 -7.48 5.80
CA LEU A 15 -3.27 -8.69 5.21
C LEU A 15 -4.23 -9.26 4.14
N SER A 16 -5.54 -9.18 4.39
CA SER A 16 -6.56 -9.60 3.42
C SER A 16 -6.53 -8.74 2.16
N LEU A 17 -6.41 -7.42 2.31
CA LEU A 17 -6.28 -6.48 1.19
C LEU A 17 -4.99 -6.71 0.39
N LEU A 18 -3.86 -6.95 1.07
CA LEU A 18 -2.59 -7.31 0.40
C LEU A 18 -2.68 -8.66 -0.34
N SER A 19 -3.36 -9.63 0.26
CA SER A 19 -3.56 -10.95 -0.37
C SER A 19 -4.41 -10.84 -1.62
N PHE A 20 -5.45 -10.01 -1.60
CA PHE A 20 -6.26 -9.70 -2.77
C PHE A 20 -5.42 -9.01 -3.87
N ASP A 21 -4.60 -8.02 -3.52
CA ASP A 21 -3.70 -7.36 -4.48
C ASP A 21 -2.72 -8.36 -5.14
N LEU A 22 -2.11 -9.23 -4.34
CA LEU A 22 -1.23 -10.30 -4.84
C LEU A 22 -1.99 -11.27 -5.77
N PHE A 23 -3.22 -11.62 -5.41
CA PHE A 23 -4.07 -12.48 -6.24
C PHE A 23 -4.35 -11.82 -7.61
N VAL A 24 -4.78 -10.56 -7.65
CA VAL A 24 -5.06 -9.88 -8.92
C VAL A 24 -3.77 -9.72 -9.72
N ASN A 25 -2.64 -9.41 -9.09
CA ASN A 25 -1.34 -9.37 -9.76
C ASN A 25 -0.94 -10.72 -10.39
N SER A 26 -1.31 -11.82 -9.77
CA SER A 26 -0.93 -13.16 -10.25
C SER A 26 -1.88 -13.69 -11.33
N PHE A 27 -3.18 -13.41 -11.22
CA PHE A 27 -4.20 -14.11 -11.99
C PHE A 27 -5.02 -13.24 -12.94
N SER A 28 -4.93 -11.90 -12.88
CA SER A 28 -5.73 -11.00 -13.73
C SER A 28 -5.58 -11.26 -15.23
N GLU A 29 -4.40 -11.73 -15.67
CA GLU A 29 -4.15 -12.02 -17.08
C GLU A 29 -4.91 -13.26 -17.60
N LEU A 30 -5.35 -14.16 -16.72
CA LEU A 30 -6.20 -15.29 -17.08
C LEU A 30 -7.58 -14.84 -17.58
N LEU A 31 -8.02 -13.65 -17.17
CA LEU A 31 -9.31 -13.07 -17.52
C LEU A 31 -9.23 -12.12 -18.72
N ARG A 32 -8.13 -12.17 -19.50
CA ARG A 32 -7.92 -11.31 -20.67
C ARG A 32 -9.00 -11.42 -21.74
N THR A 33 -9.74 -12.53 -21.79
CA THR A 33 -10.83 -12.76 -22.77
C THR A 33 -12.11 -12.01 -22.40
N GLU A 34 -12.25 -11.56 -21.15
CA GLU A 34 -13.43 -10.88 -20.63
C GLU A 34 -13.02 -9.49 -20.12
N PRO A 35 -12.81 -8.50 -21.01
CA PRO A 35 -12.24 -7.20 -20.65
C PRO A 35 -13.06 -6.44 -19.61
N ALA A 36 -14.38 -6.63 -19.59
CA ALA A 36 -15.26 -6.02 -18.59
C ALA A 36 -14.98 -6.58 -17.17
N VAL A 37 -14.81 -7.90 -17.04
CA VAL A 37 -14.47 -8.55 -15.76
C VAL A 37 -13.07 -8.14 -15.31
N GLN A 38 -12.12 -8.09 -16.25
CA GLN A 38 -10.76 -7.65 -15.98
C GLN A 38 -10.72 -6.19 -15.48
N LEU A 39 -11.50 -5.30 -16.09
CA LEU A 39 -11.63 -3.91 -15.64
C LEU A 39 -12.15 -3.81 -14.21
N VAL A 40 -13.21 -4.55 -13.87
CA VAL A 40 -13.77 -4.53 -12.52
C VAL A 40 -12.74 -5.00 -11.50
N LEU A 41 -11.97 -6.05 -11.80
CA LEU A 41 -10.91 -6.53 -10.92
C LEU A 41 -9.80 -5.50 -10.71
N PHE A 42 -9.39 -4.78 -11.76
CA PHE A 42 -8.40 -3.71 -11.67
C PHE A 42 -8.90 -2.54 -10.81
N ILE A 43 -10.16 -2.13 -10.97
CA ILE A 43 -10.75 -1.09 -10.13
C ILE A 43 -10.79 -1.54 -8.66
N MET A 44 -11.22 -2.78 -8.40
CA MET A 44 -11.22 -3.33 -7.05
C MET A 44 -9.81 -3.38 -6.45
N GLN A 45 -8.82 -3.77 -7.24
CA GLN A 45 -7.42 -3.81 -6.80
C GLN A 45 -6.90 -2.42 -6.43
N ASP A 46 -7.12 -1.41 -7.29
CA ASP A 46 -6.66 -0.04 -7.03
C ASP A 46 -7.34 0.54 -5.77
N ILE A 47 -8.62 0.22 -5.55
CA ILE A 47 -9.34 0.56 -4.32
C ILE A 47 -8.72 -0.13 -3.10
N CYS A 48 -8.38 -1.43 -3.19
CA CYS A 48 -7.73 -2.14 -2.09
C CYS A 48 -6.35 -1.55 -1.72
N ILE A 49 -5.52 -1.20 -2.72
CA ILE A 49 -4.24 -0.52 -2.50
C ILE A 49 -4.46 0.82 -1.80
N LEU A 50 -5.43 1.61 -2.28
CA LEU A 50 -5.79 2.90 -1.69
C LEU A 50 -6.25 2.75 -0.23
N PHE A 51 -7.13 1.79 0.07
CA PHE A 51 -7.57 1.52 1.44
C PHE A 51 -6.40 1.10 2.33
N ASN A 52 -5.50 0.26 1.85
CA ASN A 52 -4.30 -0.12 2.60
C ASN A 52 -3.43 1.10 2.93
N MET A 53 -3.28 2.05 2.00
CA MET A 53 -2.58 3.31 2.25
C MET A 53 -3.32 4.18 3.29
N ILE A 54 -4.64 4.30 3.19
CA ILE A 54 -5.47 5.04 4.15
C ILE A 54 -5.35 4.45 5.56
N ILE A 55 -5.41 3.12 5.71
CA ILE A 55 -5.30 2.47 7.02
C ILE A 55 -3.95 2.79 7.68
N ILE A 56 -2.85 2.76 6.93
CA ILE A 56 -1.52 3.14 7.44
C ILE A 56 -1.51 4.60 7.91
N LEU A 57 -2.08 5.52 7.12
CA LEU A 57 -2.18 6.93 7.51
C LEU A 57 -3.02 7.12 8.78
N LEU A 58 -4.14 6.42 8.90
CA LEU A 58 -4.98 6.46 10.10
C LEU A 58 -4.24 5.88 11.33
N MET A 59 -3.49 4.80 11.17
CA MET A 59 -2.68 4.24 12.26
C MET A 59 -1.58 5.21 12.68
N LEU A 60 -0.94 5.91 11.73
CA LEU A 60 0.05 6.95 11.97
C LEU A 60 -0.56 8.11 12.78
N PHE A 61 -1.72 8.64 12.37
CA PHE A 61 -2.41 9.73 13.05
C PHE A 61 -2.88 9.38 14.46
N ASN A 62 -3.19 8.10 14.70
CA ASN A 62 -3.59 7.62 16.02
C ASN A 62 -2.41 7.42 16.99
N THR A 63 -1.15 7.56 16.55
CA THR A 63 0.01 7.45 17.45
C THR A 63 0.15 8.67 18.36
N TYR A 64 0.65 8.46 19.58
CA TYR A 64 0.89 9.53 20.55
C TYR A 64 1.95 10.53 20.04
N VAL A 65 2.98 10.02 19.36
CA VAL A 65 4.03 10.82 18.71
C VAL A 65 3.44 11.87 17.76
N PHE A 66 2.42 11.48 16.97
CA PHE A 66 1.73 12.39 16.06
C PHE A 66 0.89 13.42 16.83
N GLN A 67 0.17 12.99 17.88
CA GLN A 67 -0.70 13.86 18.69
C GLN A 67 0.05 14.98 19.43
N VAL A 68 1.31 14.72 19.84
CA VAL A 68 2.13 15.71 20.56
C VAL A 68 2.97 16.58 19.60
N GLY A 69 2.78 16.46 18.28
CA GLY A 69 3.38 17.36 17.29
C GLY A 69 4.75 16.94 16.74
N LEU A 70 5.26 15.75 17.07
CA LEU A 70 6.48 15.18 16.48
C LEU A 70 6.23 14.53 15.10
N VAL A 71 5.34 15.14 14.31
CA VAL A 71 4.88 14.63 13.01
C VAL A 71 6.04 14.48 12.02
N ALA A 72 6.98 15.43 12.02
CA ALA A 72 8.12 15.43 11.11
C ALA A 72 9.00 14.19 11.27
N ILE A 73 9.29 13.77 12.51
CA ILE A 73 10.11 12.59 12.82
C ILE A 73 9.42 11.31 12.32
N LEU A 74 8.11 11.23 12.54
CA LEU A 74 7.32 10.07 12.14
C LEU A 74 7.20 9.98 10.62
N LEU A 75 6.94 11.11 9.95
CA LEU A 75 6.91 11.19 8.50
C LEU A 75 8.27 10.88 7.88
N GLU A 76 9.37 11.36 8.44
CA GLU A 76 10.72 11.02 7.96
C GLU A 76 10.99 9.52 8.04
N ARG A 77 10.56 8.88 9.14
CA ARG A 77 10.70 7.44 9.35
C ARG A 77 9.86 6.59 8.40
N PHE A 78 8.64 7.02 8.07
CA PHE A 78 7.72 6.26 7.19
C PHE A 78 7.65 6.79 5.76
N ARG A 79 8.45 7.82 5.42
CA ARG A 79 8.49 8.46 4.10
C ARG A 79 8.68 7.45 2.97
N ALA A 80 9.58 6.49 3.16
CA ALA A 80 9.87 5.48 2.15
C ALA A 80 8.62 4.63 1.81
N LEU A 81 7.86 4.18 2.82
CA LEU A 81 6.63 3.44 2.59
C LEU A 81 5.59 4.30 1.88
N LEU A 82 5.38 5.55 2.33
CA LEU A 82 4.37 6.43 1.74
C LEU A 82 4.69 6.73 0.27
N MET A 83 5.95 7.06 -0.03
CA MET A 83 6.41 7.26 -1.40
C MET A 83 6.24 6.00 -2.26
N LEU A 84 6.64 4.83 -1.73
CA LEU A 84 6.52 3.57 -2.44
C LEU A 84 5.07 3.18 -2.69
N SER A 85 4.17 3.42 -1.72
CA SER A 85 2.74 3.14 -1.85
C SER A 85 2.09 4.02 -2.92
N THR A 86 2.39 5.33 -2.92
CA THR A 86 1.89 6.27 -3.94
C THR A 86 2.42 5.92 -5.33
N LEU A 87 3.72 5.59 -5.43
CA LEU A 87 4.35 5.20 -6.69
C LEU A 87 3.73 3.91 -7.22
N TYR A 88 3.55 2.92 -6.35
CA TYR A 88 2.95 1.64 -6.70
C TYR A 88 1.51 1.80 -7.20
N LEU A 89 0.68 2.55 -6.48
CA LEU A 89 -0.70 2.85 -6.92
C LEU A 89 -0.72 3.56 -8.28
N THR A 90 0.19 4.53 -8.48
CA THR A 90 0.29 5.26 -9.75
C THR A 90 0.65 4.33 -10.91
N PHE A 91 1.66 3.47 -10.73
CA PHE A 91 2.03 2.48 -11.75
C PHE A 91 0.93 1.46 -11.99
N SER A 92 0.20 1.04 -10.95
CA SER A 92 -0.98 0.16 -11.06
C SER A 92 -2.04 0.80 -11.96
N ILE A 93 -2.48 2.02 -11.66
CA ILE A 93 -3.51 2.73 -12.43
C ILE A 93 -3.07 2.97 -13.88
N ILE A 94 -1.82 3.37 -14.12
CA ILE A 94 -1.30 3.58 -15.48
C ILE A 94 -1.32 2.26 -16.27
N LEU A 95 -0.83 1.17 -15.66
CA LEU A 95 -0.80 -0.15 -16.29
C LEU A 95 -2.20 -0.66 -16.61
N HIS A 96 -3.14 -0.55 -15.66
CA HIS A 96 -4.54 -0.93 -15.84
C HIS A 96 -5.21 -0.12 -16.95
N SER A 97 -5.04 1.21 -16.93
CA SER A 97 -5.61 2.11 -17.93
C SER A 97 -5.09 1.79 -19.34
N TRP A 98 -3.79 1.53 -19.46
CA TRP A 98 -3.17 1.21 -20.75
C TRP A 98 -3.62 -0.17 -21.27
N LEU A 99 -3.58 -1.20 -20.42
CA LEU A 99 -4.09 -2.54 -20.77
C LEU A 99 -5.53 -2.49 -21.24
N MET A 100 -6.38 -1.78 -20.50
CA MET A 100 -7.80 -1.69 -20.83
C MET A 100 -8.05 -0.91 -22.11
N ASN A 101 -7.32 0.16 -22.36
CA ASN A 101 -7.41 0.91 -23.61
C ASN A 101 -7.14 0.02 -24.84
N LEU A 102 -6.13 -0.85 -24.76
CA LEU A 102 -5.78 -1.75 -25.87
C LEU A 102 -6.78 -2.91 -26.04
N ARG A 103 -7.30 -3.46 -24.93
CA ARG A 103 -8.16 -4.65 -24.95
C ARG A 103 -9.64 -4.37 -25.15
N TRP A 104 -10.11 -3.15 -24.88
CA TRP A 104 -11.55 -2.82 -24.87
C TRP A 104 -12.29 -3.20 -26.15
N LEU A 105 -11.67 -2.97 -27.32
CA LEU A 105 -12.28 -3.23 -28.62
C LEU A 105 -11.70 -4.44 -29.36
N ASN A 106 -10.54 -4.96 -28.93
CA ASN A 106 -9.78 -5.97 -29.67
C ASN A 106 -9.19 -7.05 -28.74
N THR A 107 -10.05 -7.80 -28.07
CA THR A 107 -9.69 -8.79 -27.04
C THR A 107 -8.70 -9.88 -27.49
N ASN A 108 -8.77 -10.31 -28.76
CA ASN A 108 -7.97 -11.43 -29.27
C ASN A 108 -6.67 -11.03 -29.99
N ARG A 109 -6.31 -9.75 -29.99
CA ARG A 109 -5.05 -9.30 -30.60
C ARG A 109 -3.91 -9.33 -29.59
N TYR A 110 -2.71 -9.55 -30.11
CA TYR A 110 -1.50 -9.34 -29.32
C TYR A 110 -1.35 -7.84 -29.01
N VAL A 111 -1.36 -7.49 -27.73
CA VAL A 111 -1.35 -6.09 -27.24
C VAL A 111 -0.05 -5.67 -26.56
N TRP A 112 0.90 -6.59 -26.37
CA TRP A 112 2.12 -6.33 -25.61
C TRP A 112 3.12 -5.52 -26.44
N THR A 113 3.22 -4.23 -26.17
CA THR A 113 4.27 -3.36 -26.70
C THR A 113 5.49 -3.36 -25.76
N ASP A 114 6.67 -3.00 -26.27
CA ASP A 114 7.90 -2.94 -25.47
C ASP A 114 7.73 -2.06 -24.22
N GLY A 115 7.09 -0.89 -24.39
CA GLY A 115 6.80 0.02 -23.27
C GLY A 115 5.84 -0.57 -22.23
N LEU A 116 4.80 -1.28 -22.68
CA LEU A 116 3.85 -1.94 -21.78
C LEU A 116 4.51 -3.08 -21.00
N GLN A 117 5.37 -3.87 -21.65
CA GLN A 117 6.13 -4.94 -20.99
C GLN A 117 7.08 -4.37 -19.94
N VAL A 118 7.80 -3.30 -20.25
CA VAL A 118 8.68 -2.62 -19.29
C VAL A 118 7.87 -2.14 -18.08
N LEU A 119 6.75 -1.44 -18.30
CA LEU A 119 5.89 -0.98 -17.22
C LEU A 119 5.34 -2.15 -16.38
N PHE A 120 4.93 -3.24 -17.03
CA PHE A 120 4.44 -4.44 -16.35
C PHE A 120 5.51 -5.05 -15.43
N VAL A 121 6.75 -5.21 -15.91
CA VAL A 121 7.87 -5.74 -15.11
C VAL A 121 8.21 -4.80 -13.95
N PHE A 122 8.25 -3.48 -14.19
CA PHE A 122 8.51 -2.50 -13.15
C PHE A 122 7.43 -2.49 -12.07
N GLN A 123 6.15 -2.52 -12.47
CA GLN A 123 5.02 -2.56 -11.53
C GLN A 123 5.07 -3.83 -10.67
N ARG A 124 5.37 -5.00 -11.27
CA ARG A 124 5.50 -6.27 -10.55
C ARG A 124 6.71 -6.31 -9.63
N SER A 125 7.81 -5.69 -10.02
CA SER A 125 8.99 -5.57 -9.16
C SER A 125 8.73 -4.62 -7.99
N ALA A 126 8.02 -3.52 -8.24
CA ALA A 126 7.62 -2.57 -7.21
C ALA A 126 6.62 -3.19 -6.21
N SER A 127 5.74 -4.10 -6.65
CA SER A 127 4.78 -4.77 -5.77
C SER A 127 5.48 -5.59 -4.68
N VAL A 128 6.56 -6.30 -5.02
CA VAL A 128 7.37 -7.07 -4.07
C VAL A 128 7.93 -6.17 -2.97
N LEU A 129 8.50 -5.02 -3.37
CA LEU A 129 9.01 -4.03 -2.43
C LEU A 129 7.86 -3.46 -1.58
N TYR A 130 6.73 -3.11 -2.21
CA TYR A 130 5.56 -2.59 -1.53
C TYR A 130 5.07 -3.57 -0.45
N TYR A 131 4.92 -4.85 -0.75
CA TYR A 131 4.49 -5.86 0.22
C TYR A 131 5.46 -5.99 1.40
N TYR A 132 6.76 -6.03 1.12
CA TYR A 132 7.78 -6.13 2.14
C TYR A 132 7.75 -4.92 3.09
N PHE A 133 7.81 -3.71 2.54
CA PHE A 133 7.82 -2.48 3.35
C PHE A 133 6.49 -2.29 4.08
N TYR A 134 5.36 -2.62 3.44
CA TYR A 134 4.05 -2.50 4.06
C TYR A 134 3.95 -3.42 5.28
N LYS A 135 4.27 -4.71 5.13
CA LYS A 135 4.25 -5.67 6.24
C LYS A 135 5.14 -5.21 7.38
N ARG A 136 6.38 -4.81 7.07
CA ARG A 136 7.36 -4.32 8.04
C ARG A 136 6.83 -3.10 8.81
N THR A 137 6.22 -2.14 8.12
CA THR A 137 5.67 -0.95 8.77
C THR A 137 4.42 -1.25 9.58
N SER A 138 3.53 -2.13 9.12
CA SER A 138 2.39 -2.59 9.92
C SER A 138 2.90 -3.15 11.24
N GLU A 139 3.83 -4.12 11.23
CA GLU A 139 4.41 -4.69 12.45
C GLU A 139 5.02 -3.63 13.38
N TYR A 140 5.76 -2.64 12.85
CA TYR A 140 6.28 -1.53 13.67
C TYR A 140 5.17 -0.66 14.28
N LEU A 141 4.11 -0.36 13.53
CA LEU A 141 2.96 0.39 14.04
C LEU A 141 2.13 -0.42 15.04
N GLY A 142 2.37 -1.72 15.18
CA GLY A 142 1.76 -2.55 16.21
C GLY A 142 2.44 -2.46 17.58
N ASP A 143 3.60 -1.81 17.68
CA ASP A 143 4.31 -1.67 18.96
C ASP A 143 3.53 -0.73 19.91
N PRO A 144 3.05 -1.22 21.08
CA PRO A 144 2.33 -0.42 22.06
C PRO A 144 3.09 0.84 22.52
N ARG A 145 4.43 0.81 22.46
CA ARG A 145 5.30 1.93 22.86
C ARG A 145 5.10 3.21 22.07
N LEU A 146 4.49 3.14 20.88
CA LEU A 146 4.13 4.29 20.05
C LEU A 146 2.84 5.00 20.51
N TYR A 147 2.04 4.34 21.34
CA TYR A 147 0.73 4.81 21.81
C TYR A 147 0.72 5.19 23.30
N GLU A 148 1.80 4.90 24.03
CA GLU A 148 1.98 5.21 25.45
C GLU A 148 3.16 6.18 25.67
N ASP A 149 3.12 6.96 26.75
CA ASP A 149 4.19 7.87 27.15
C ASP A 149 5.41 7.08 27.66
N SER A 150 6.22 6.59 26.72
CA SER A 150 7.37 5.74 27.00
C SER A 150 8.64 6.55 27.33
N PRO A 151 9.61 5.97 28.06
CA PRO A 151 10.88 6.63 28.39
C PRO A 151 11.64 7.12 27.14
N TRP A 152 11.58 6.35 26.04
CA TRP A 152 12.16 6.72 24.75
C TRP A 152 11.55 8.00 24.19
N LEU A 153 10.22 8.14 24.26
CA LEU A 153 9.52 9.35 23.82
C LEU A 153 9.98 10.57 24.62
N ARG A 154 10.14 10.42 25.95
CA ARG A 154 10.64 11.48 26.83
C ARG A 154 12.06 11.91 26.50
N GLU A 155 12.94 10.98 26.13
CA GLU A 155 14.29 11.30 25.65
C GLU A 155 14.30 12.03 24.30
N VAL A 156 13.44 11.61 23.36
CA VAL A 156 13.29 12.30 22.07
C VAL A 156 12.76 13.71 22.27
N PHE A 157 11.78 13.91 23.15
CA PHE A 157 11.29 15.24 23.54
C PHE A 157 12.37 16.11 24.19
N ALA A 158 13.21 15.52 25.05
CA ALA A 158 14.32 16.25 25.68
C ALA A 158 15.35 16.71 24.64
N ARG A 159 15.63 15.89 23.62
CA ARG A 159 16.55 16.23 22.53
C ARG A 159 15.97 17.24 21.53
N SER A 160 14.66 17.21 21.26
CA SER A 160 14.02 18.15 20.33
C SER A 160 13.80 19.56 20.89
N ARG A 161 14.01 19.76 22.20
CA ARG A 161 13.89 21.05 22.89
C ARG A 161 15.21 21.81 23.04
N GLN A 162 16.33 21.19 22.68
CA GLN A 162 17.64 21.84 22.55
C GLN A 162 17.82 22.36 21.12
#